data_AF-A0AAW9PVX3-F1
#
_entry.id   AF-A0AAW9PVX3-F1
#
_cell.length_a   1.000
_cell.length_b   1.000
_cell.length_c   1.000
_cell.angle_alpha   90.00
_cell.angle_beta   90.00
_cell.angle_gamma   90.00
#
_symmetry.space_group_name_H-M   'P 1'
#
loop_
_entity.id
_entity.type
_entity.pdbx_description
1 polymer ?
#
loop_
_entity_poly.entity_id
_entity_poly.type
_entity_poly.pdbx_seq_one_letter_code
_entity_poly.pdbx_strand_id
1 'polypeptide(L)'
;MQLLFDAIACGVLAALTWAGLVWMSPAQPIQQRLGWLQGIGSVAIANLALWLILVGIGSKLIPVWVIVLFGFNALIGKLVFPYFGNIQIPTLWSVVIHPAAIALIVVLLGGALGAF
;
A
#
# COMPACT_ATOMS: atom_id res chain seq x y z
N MET A 1 -4.82 -21.62 -5.10
CA MET A 1 -5.29 -20.59 -6.07
C MET A 1 -5.91 -19.40 -5.36
N GLN A 2 -6.84 -19.60 -4.41
CA GLN A 2 -7.49 -18.51 -3.66
C GLN A 2 -6.49 -17.51 -3.04
N LEU A 3 -5.47 -18.00 -2.32
CA LEU A 3 -4.40 -17.16 -1.75
C LEU A 3 -3.75 -16.19 -2.75
N LEU A 4 -3.51 -16.64 -3.98
CA LEU A 4 -2.89 -15.81 -5.02
C LEU A 4 -3.85 -14.74 -5.52
N PHE A 5 -5.13 -15.08 -5.70
CA PHE A 5 -6.17 -14.11 -6.06
C PHE A 5 -6.38 -13.08 -4.95
N ASP A 6 -6.38 -13.51 -3.68
CA ASP A 6 -6.48 -12.62 -2.52
C ASP A 6 -5.30 -11.65 -2.45
N ALA A 7 -4.08 -12.15 -2.72
CA ALA A 7 -2.88 -11.31 -2.77
C ALA A 7 -2.91 -10.31 -3.94
N ILE A 8 -3.42 -10.72 -5.11
CA ILE A 8 -3.64 -9.82 -6.25
C ILE A 8 -4.68 -8.76 -5.88
N ALA A 9 -5.79 -9.15 -5.27
CA ALA A 9 -6.82 -8.22 -4.82
C ALA A 9 -6.27 -7.21 -3.80
N CYS A 10 -5.45 -7.67 -2.85
CA CYS A 10 -4.74 -6.81 -1.90
C CYS A 10 -3.85 -5.78 -2.62
N GLY A 11 -3.00 -6.23 -3.54
CA GLY A 11 -2.10 -5.36 -4.29
C GLY A 11 -2.86 -4.32 -5.13
N VAL A 12 -3.91 -4.74 -5.83
CA VAL A 12 -4.77 -3.84 -6.63
C VAL A 12 -5.48 -2.82 -5.73
N LEU A 13 -6.07 -3.27 -4.62
CA LEU A 13 -6.79 -2.41 -3.69
C LEU A 13 -5.86 -1.36 -3.07
N ALA A 14 -4.70 -1.76 -2.57
CA ALA A 14 -3.70 -0.86 -2.01
C ALA A 14 -3.24 0.19 -3.03
N ALA A 15 -2.99 -0.23 -4.29
CA ALA A 15 -2.57 0.68 -5.33
C ALA A 15 -3.65 1.68 -5.76
N LEU A 16 -4.92 1.23 -5.85
CA LEU A 16 -6.05 2.12 -6.13
C LEU A 16 -6.27 3.11 -4.99
N THR A 17 -6.16 2.66 -3.74
CA THR A 17 -6.23 3.52 -2.55
C THR A 17 -5.12 4.57 -2.58
N TRP A 18 -3.87 4.15 -2.85
CA TRP A 18 -2.76 5.08 -3.00
C TRP A 18 -3.04 6.10 -4.10
N ALA A 19 -3.44 5.64 -5.29
CA ALA A 19 -3.69 6.52 -6.42
C ALA A 19 -4.78 7.55 -6.11
N GLY A 20 -5.89 7.13 -5.49
CA GLY A 20 -6.95 8.03 -5.06
C GLY A 20 -6.47 9.08 -4.05
N LEU A 21 -5.60 8.70 -3.10
CA LEU A 21 -5.06 9.63 -2.11
C LEU A 21 -4.03 10.60 -2.71
N VAL A 22 -3.25 10.19 -3.70
CA VAL A 22 -2.37 11.09 -4.44
C VAL A 22 -3.18 12.22 -5.09
N TRP A 23 -4.33 11.90 -5.69
CA TRP A 23 -5.23 12.90 -6.27
C TRP A 23 -5.81 13.87 -5.25
N MET A 24 -5.98 13.44 -3.99
CA MET A 24 -6.48 14.27 -2.90
C MET A 24 -5.39 15.07 -2.19
N SER A 25 -4.11 14.78 -2.47
CA SER A 25 -3.00 15.41 -1.77
C SER A 25 -2.83 16.88 -2.19
N PRO A 26 -2.43 17.78 -1.27
CA PRO A 26 -2.38 19.22 -1.51
C PRO A 26 -1.17 19.69 -2.34
N ALA A 27 -0.26 18.79 -2.75
CA ALA A 27 0.88 19.14 -3.61
C ALA A 27 0.60 18.83 -5.09
N GLN A 28 1.41 19.42 -5.98
CA GLN A 28 1.24 19.28 -7.43
C GLN A 28 1.09 17.80 -7.82
N PRO A 29 0.06 17.46 -8.62
CA PRO A 29 -0.19 16.08 -9.01
C PRO A 29 0.99 15.53 -9.81
N ILE A 30 1.21 14.22 -9.72
CA ILE A 30 2.19 13.50 -10.53
C ILE A 30 1.90 13.81 -12.02
N GLN A 31 2.78 14.58 -12.65
CA GLN A 31 2.57 15.10 -14.00
C GLN A 31 2.87 14.05 -15.09
N GLN A 32 3.78 13.13 -14.79
CA GLN A 32 4.26 12.16 -15.77
C GLN A 32 3.61 10.79 -15.56
N ARG A 33 3.17 10.17 -16.66
CA ARG A 33 2.65 8.80 -16.66
C ARG A 33 3.61 7.80 -16.00
N LEU A 34 4.92 8.01 -16.16
CA LEU A 34 5.94 7.16 -15.55
C LEU A 34 5.87 7.18 -14.01
N GLY A 35 5.68 8.34 -13.39
CA GLY A 35 5.56 8.47 -11.94
C GLY A 35 4.32 7.74 -11.41
N TRP A 36 3.21 7.78 -12.14
CA TRP A 36 2.00 7.02 -11.80
C TRP A 36 2.24 5.51 -11.85
N LEU A 37 2.86 5.02 -12.93
CA LEU A 37 3.18 3.60 -13.07
C LEU A 37 4.17 3.12 -12.00
N GLN A 38 5.19 3.92 -11.69
CA GLN A 38 6.16 3.61 -10.64
C GLN A 38 5.50 3.56 -9.26
N GLY A 39 4.66 4.55 -8.92
CA GLY A 39 3.98 4.59 -7.64
C GLY A 39 2.96 3.47 -7.47
N ILE A 40 2.03 3.33 -8.43
CA ILE A 40 1.02 2.24 -8.46
C ILE A 40 1.70 0.88 -8.41
N GLY A 41 2.71 0.66 -9.27
CA GLY A 41 3.43 -0.61 -9.34
C GLY A 41 4.14 -0.95 -8.03
N SER A 42 4.84 0.01 -7.43
CA SER A 42 5.57 -0.21 -6.18
C SER A 42 4.63 -0.55 -5.03
N VAL A 43 3.53 0.19 -4.89
CA VAL A 43 2.52 -0.05 -3.84
C VAL A 43 1.82 -1.39 -4.06
N ALA A 44 1.45 -1.72 -5.30
CA ALA A 44 0.80 -2.99 -5.63
C ALA A 44 1.68 -4.19 -5.28
N ILE A 45 2.92 -4.20 -5.78
CA ILE A 45 3.86 -5.31 -5.60
C ILE A 45 4.19 -5.48 -4.11
N ALA A 46 4.42 -4.38 -3.40
CA ALA A 46 4.72 -4.42 -1.97
C ALA A 46 3.57 -5.02 -1.15
N ASN A 47 2.32 -4.55 -1.36
CA ASN A 47 1.19 -5.03 -0.57
C ASN A 47 0.77 -6.46 -0.95
N LEU A 48 0.96 -6.86 -2.22
CA LEU A 48 0.84 -8.26 -2.62
C LEU A 48 1.86 -9.13 -1.88
N ALA A 49 3.13 -8.74 -1.86
CA ALA A 49 4.18 -9.47 -1.15
C ALA A 49 3.92 -9.55 0.36
N LEU A 50 3.54 -8.43 0.99
CA LEU A 50 3.18 -8.39 2.40
C LEU A 50 2.01 -9.31 2.73
N TRP A 51 0.98 -9.35 1.88
CA TRP A 51 -0.14 -10.27 2.06
C TRP A 51 0.32 -11.72 2.08
N LEU A 52 1.10 -12.12 1.07
CA LEU A 52 1.65 -13.47 0.98
C LEU A 52 2.50 -13.82 2.21
N ILE A 53 3.30 -12.87 2.72
CA ILE A 53 4.10 -13.07 3.93
C ILE A 53 3.19 -13.23 5.15
N LEU A 54 2.28 -12.29 5.41
CA LEU A 54 1.43 -12.27 6.61
C LEU A 54 0.50 -13.49 6.68
N VAL A 55 -0.09 -13.89 5.55
CA VAL A 55 -0.89 -15.11 5.48
C VAL A 55 0.00 -16.35 5.51
N GLY A 56 1.14 -16.34 4.83
CA GLY A 56 2.07 -17.47 4.76
C GLY A 56 2.68 -17.85 6.11
N ILE A 57 2.93 -16.86 6.99
CA ILE A 57 3.36 -17.11 8.38
C ILE A 57 2.18 -17.46 9.31
N GLY A 58 0.95 -17.48 8.80
CA GLY A 58 -0.24 -17.81 9.57
C GLY A 58 -0.60 -16.76 10.63
N SER A 59 -0.26 -15.48 10.43
CA SER A 59 -0.53 -14.44 11.42
C SER A 59 -2.02 -14.17 11.58
N LYS A 60 -2.56 -14.46 12.77
CA LYS A 60 -3.97 -14.22 13.14
C LYS A 60 -4.19 -12.92 13.94
N LEU A 61 -3.12 -12.16 14.20
CA LEU A 61 -3.17 -11.00 15.08
C LEU A 61 -3.38 -9.71 14.28
N ILE A 62 -4.59 -9.15 14.34
CA ILE A 62 -4.94 -7.88 13.68
C ILE A 62 -3.94 -6.74 13.97
N PRO A 63 -3.47 -6.54 15.22
CA PRO A 63 -2.49 -5.48 15.50
C PRO A 63 -1.17 -5.66 14.74
N VAL A 64 -0.71 -6.90 14.54
CA VAL A 64 0.51 -7.19 13.77
C VAL A 64 0.32 -6.79 12.32
N TRP A 65 -0.83 -7.12 11.73
CA TRP A 65 -1.17 -6.72 10.36
C TRP A 65 -1.15 -5.20 10.20
N VAL A 66 -1.81 -4.47 11.10
CA VAL A 66 -1.85 -3.00 11.07
C VAL A 66 -0.44 -2.41 11.13
N ILE A 67 0.38 -2.84 12.10
CA ILE A 67 1.74 -2.31 12.31
C ILE A 67 2.63 -2.60 11.09
N VAL A 68 2.59 -3.83 10.58
CA VAL A 68 3.42 -4.24 9.43
C VAL A 68 3.01 -3.50 8.16
N LEU A 69 1.71 -3.46 7.84
CA LEU A 69 1.20 -2.77 6.66
C LEU A 69 1.48 -1.27 6.72
N PHE A 70 1.22 -0.64 7.87
CA PHE A 70 1.51 0.78 8.07
C PHE A 70 3.00 1.06 7.93
N GLY A 71 3.84 0.33 8.69
CA GLY A 71 5.28 0.56 8.72
C GLY A 71 5.91 0.36 7.34
N PHE A 72 5.54 -0.70 6.63
CA PHE A 72 6.11 -1.00 5.32
C PHE A 72 5.67 0.02 4.26
N ASN A 73 4.39 0.41 4.22
CA ASN A 73 3.94 1.46 3.30
C ASN A 73 4.56 2.83 3.63
N ALA A 74 4.78 3.14 4.91
CA ALA A 74 5.50 4.35 5.33
C ALA A 74 6.96 4.33 4.89
N LEU A 75 7.62 3.17 4.95
CA LEU A 75 8.98 2.98 4.43
C LEU A 75 9.04 3.17 2.92
N ILE A 76 8.04 2.68 2.15
CA ILE A 76 7.96 2.95 0.71
C ILE A 76 7.84 4.46 0.46
N GLY A 77 6.95 5.13 1.18
CA GLY A 77 6.74 6.57 1.07
C GLY A 77 7.99 7.40 1.37
N LYS A 78 8.80 6.95 2.35
CA LYS A 78 10.01 7.64 2.80
C LYS A 78 11.26 7.28 2.01
N LEU A 79 11.42 6.01 1.62
CA LEU A 79 12.65 5.50 1.04
C LEU A 79 12.53 5.29 -0.45
N VAL A 80 11.41 4.76 -0.96
CA VAL A 80 11.29 4.37 -2.37
C VAL A 80 10.87 5.56 -3.24
N PHE A 81 9.81 6.27 -2.85
CA PHE A 81 9.28 7.36 -3.67
C PHE A 81 10.27 8.51 -3.97
N PRO A 82 11.20 8.90 -3.08
CA PRO A 82 12.20 9.91 -3.42
C PRO A 82 13.13 9.52 -4.59
N TYR A 83 13.33 8.22 -4.85
CA TYR A 83 14.10 7.76 -6.02
C TYR A 83 13.31 7.86 -7.32
N PHE A 84 11.98 8.00 -7.23
CA PHE A 84 11.14 8.29 -8.38
C PHE A 84 11.04 9.81 -8.51
N GLY A 85 11.97 10.41 -9.26
CA GLY A 85 12.06 11.87 -9.45
C GLY A 85 10.80 12.56 -9.99
N ASN A 86 9.78 11.78 -10.38
CA ASN A 86 8.49 12.22 -10.87
C ASN A 86 7.35 12.16 -9.82
N ILE A 87 7.63 11.70 -8.59
CA ILE A 87 6.64 11.60 -7.52
C ILE A 87 6.95 12.64 -6.44
N GLN A 88 6.11 13.67 -6.36
CA GLN A 88 6.19 14.70 -5.33
C GLN A 88 4.93 14.64 -4.47
N ILE A 89 5.02 13.94 -3.34
CA ILE A 89 3.94 13.82 -2.36
C ILE A 89 4.43 14.43 -1.05
N PRO A 90 3.64 15.24 -0.33
CA PRO A 90 4.03 15.78 0.97
C PRO A 90 4.41 14.66 1.93
N THR A 91 5.46 14.84 2.73
CA THR A 91 5.96 13.81 3.65
C THR A 91 4.88 13.29 4.61
N LEU A 92 4.03 14.18 5.14
CA LEU A 92 2.90 13.76 5.98
C LEU A 92 1.96 12.81 5.24
N TRP A 93 1.70 13.08 3.96
CA TRP A 93 0.86 12.24 3.14
C TRP A 93 1.52 10.91 2.85
N SER A 94 2.78 10.90 2.40
CA SER A 94 3.46 9.66 2.01
C SER A 94 3.82 8.74 3.19
N VAL A 95 4.03 9.30 4.38
CA VAL A 95 4.51 8.54 5.56
C VAL A 95 3.39 8.22 6.55
N VAL A 96 2.30 9.01 6.59
CA VAL A 96 1.23 8.82 7.59
C VAL A 96 -0.11 8.53 6.93
N ILE A 97 -0.59 9.43 6.06
CA ILE A 97 -1.97 9.34 5.53
C ILE A 97 -2.13 8.15 4.58
N HIS A 98 -1.27 8.02 3.56
CA HIS A 98 -1.34 6.89 2.63
C HIS A 98 -1.14 5.55 3.35
N PRO A 99 -0.10 5.38 4.19
CA PRO A 99 0.11 4.12 4.89
C PRO A 99 -1.03 3.75 5.83
N ALA A 100 -1.63 4.72 6.54
CA ALA A 100 -2.77 4.46 7.42
C ALA A 100 -4.00 3.98 6.65
N ALA A 101 -4.35 4.67 5.55
CA ALA A 101 -5.50 4.30 4.73
C ALA A 101 -5.31 2.94 4.05
N ILE A 102 -4.11 2.66 3.52
CA ILE A 102 -3.78 1.36 2.93
C ILE A 102 -3.82 0.26 3.98
N ALA A 103 -3.24 0.46 5.17
CA ALA A 103 -3.30 -0.52 6.25
C ALA A 103 -4.74 -0.81 6.66
N LEU A 104 -5.57 0.22 6.82
CA LEU A 104 -6.99 0.06 7.17
C LEU A 104 -7.73 -0.77 6.11
N ILE A 105 -7.64 -0.40 4.83
CA ILE A 105 -8.40 -1.07 3.78
C ILE A 105 -7.94 -2.53 3.57
N VAL A 106 -6.63 -2.79 3.68
CA VAL A 106 -6.08 -4.15 3.54
C VAL A 106 -6.44 -5.01 4.75
N VAL A 107 -6.47 -4.46 5.97
CA VAL A 107 -6.97 -5.19 7.15
C VAL A 107 -8.45 -5.51 7.01
N LEU A 108 -9.28 -4.58 6.52
CA LEU A 108 -10.70 -4.86 6.26
C LEU A 108 -10.87 -5.98 5.22
N LEU A 109 -10.06 -5.97 4.15
CA LEU A 109 -10.01 -7.07 3.19
C LEU A 109 -9.61 -8.40 3.86
N GLY A 110 -8.59 -8.38 4.72
CA GLY A 110 -8.16 -9.53 5.53
C GLY A 110 -9.29 -10.13 6.36
N GLY A 111 -10.07 -9.29 7.04
CA GLY A 111 -11.23 -9.72 7.80
C GLY A 111 -12.34 -10.29 6.91
N ALA A 112 -12.63 -9.64 5.78
CA ALA A 112 -13.65 -10.09 4.84
C ALA A 112 -13.33 -11.45 4.19
N LEU A 113 -12.05 -11.75 4.00
CA LEU A 113 -11.57 -13.01 3.43
C LEU A 113 -11.25 -14.09 4.47
N GLY A 114 -11.41 -13.80 5.77
CA GLY A 114 -11.09 -14.74 6.86
C GLY A 114 -9.59 -15.05 6.98
N ALA A 115 -8.73 -14.10 6.59
CA ALA A 115 -7.28 -14.25 6.64
C ALA A 115 -6.75 -14.39 8.07
N PHE A 116 -7.44 -13.77 9.03
CA PHE A 116 -7.15 -13.85 10.47
C PHE A 116 -8.41 -14.14 11.29
#